data_AF-A0A143QD09-F1
#
_entry.id   AF-A0A143QD09-F1
#
_cell.length_a   1.000
_cell.length_b   1.000
_cell.length_c   1.000
_cell.angle_alpha   90.00
_cell.angle_beta   90.00
_cell.angle_gamma   90.00
#
_symmetry.space_group_name_H-M   'P 1'
#
loop_
_entity.id
_entity.type
_entity.pdbx_description
1 polymer ?
#
loop_
_entity_poly.entity_id
_entity_poly.type
_entity_poly.pdbx_seq_one_letter_code
_entity_poly.pdbx_strand_id
1 'polypeptide(L)'
;MTGDAAGAALPAGWFAHDEDGRMVEAPCRIDPRLWDTDRAPIHEIRIAVRECRTLCPIIDACRARRDEITATGRRSDGTVPELAGMVWAGRAYSTRGTPLDVDDPATRTANRPDHDTRHVTDDGRVYDGHTGTWVPAPDHLTRPARNRRTR
;
A
#
# COMPACT_ATOMS: atom_id res chain seq x y z
N MET A 1 -28.79 -5.38 -17.05
CA MET A 1 -28.10 -6.35 -16.18
C MET A 1 -26.68 -6.49 -16.71
N THR A 2 -25.84 -5.51 -16.39
CA THR A 2 -24.41 -5.49 -16.73
C THR A 2 -23.69 -6.35 -15.70
N GLY A 3 -23.22 -7.53 -16.15
CA GLY A 3 -22.47 -8.45 -15.31
C GLY A 3 -21.18 -7.80 -14.83
N ASP A 4 -20.94 -7.93 -13.52
CA ASP A 4 -19.69 -7.61 -12.87
C ASP A 4 -18.54 -8.32 -13.60
N ALA A 5 -17.72 -7.53 -14.28
CA ALA A 5 -16.44 -7.99 -14.76
C ALA A 5 -15.62 -8.38 -13.53
N ALA A 6 -15.34 -9.68 -13.39
CA ALA A 6 -14.39 -10.22 -12.43
C ALA A 6 -13.11 -9.37 -12.48
N GLY A 7 -12.97 -8.48 -11.48
CA GLY A 7 -11.87 -7.54 -11.42
C GLY A 7 -10.57 -8.31 -11.29
N ALA A 8 -9.59 -7.99 -12.13
CA ALA A 8 -8.26 -8.56 -12.00
C ALA A 8 -7.77 -8.43 -10.56
N ALA A 9 -7.41 -9.58 -10.00
CA ALA A 9 -7.08 -9.69 -8.60
C ALA A 9 -5.80 -8.91 -8.33
N LEU A 10 -5.91 -7.89 -7.49
CA LEU A 10 -4.75 -7.37 -6.76
C LEU A 10 -4.12 -8.52 -5.94
N PRO A 11 -2.84 -8.44 -5.57
CA PRO A 11 -2.19 -9.52 -4.83
C PRO A 11 -3.03 -9.91 -3.61
N ALA A 12 -3.14 -11.23 -3.36
CA ALA A 12 -3.89 -11.73 -2.21
C ALA A 12 -3.48 -10.99 -0.94
N GLY A 13 -4.48 -10.47 -0.21
CA GLY A 13 -4.28 -9.72 1.04
C GLY A 13 -4.11 -8.20 0.91
N TRP A 14 -4.18 -7.62 -0.30
CA TRP A 14 -4.26 -6.15 -0.46
C TRP A 14 -5.64 -5.60 -0.10
N PHE A 15 -6.69 -6.34 -0.46
CA PHE A 15 -8.06 -6.06 -0.03
C PHE A 15 -8.78 -7.38 0.27
N ALA A 16 -9.53 -7.42 1.37
CA ALA A 16 -10.41 -8.55 1.69
C ALA A 16 -11.75 -8.39 0.96
N HIS A 17 -12.39 -9.50 0.65
CA HIS A 17 -13.76 -9.56 0.14
C HIS A 17 -14.66 -10.20 1.20
N ASP A 18 -15.90 -9.74 1.30
CA ASP A 18 -16.92 -10.35 2.15
C ASP A 18 -17.47 -11.66 1.53
N GLU A 19 -18.43 -12.29 2.20
CA GLU A 19 -19.03 -13.57 1.79
C GLU A 19 -19.74 -13.47 0.43
N ASP A 20 -20.16 -12.26 0.03
CA ASP A 20 -20.79 -11.97 -1.26
C ASP A 20 -19.76 -11.64 -2.36
N GLY A 21 -18.46 -11.71 -2.04
CA GLY A 21 -17.39 -11.34 -2.96
C GLY A 21 -17.24 -9.82 -3.16
N ARG A 22 -17.91 -8.99 -2.35
CA ARG A 22 -17.72 -7.53 -2.39
C ARG A 22 -16.50 -7.16 -1.59
N MET A 23 -15.75 -6.19 -2.08
CA MET A 23 -14.56 -5.72 -1.38
C MET A 23 -14.95 -4.98 -0.10
N VAL A 24 -14.40 -5.41 1.04
CA VAL A 24 -14.73 -4.85 2.35
C VAL A 24 -14.38 -3.37 2.41
N GLU A 25 -15.27 -2.57 2.98
CA GLU A 25 -15.05 -1.15 3.21
C GLU A 25 -14.13 -0.98 4.43
N ALA A 26 -12.88 -0.58 4.17
CA ALA A 26 -11.87 -0.32 5.19
C ALA A 26 -11.49 1.17 5.17
N PRO A 27 -11.14 1.77 6.33
CA PRO A 27 -10.80 3.19 6.41
C PRO A 27 -9.73 3.64 5.38
N CYS A 28 -8.73 2.78 5.14
CA CYS A 28 -7.67 3.03 4.16
C CYS A 28 -8.14 3.12 2.70
N ARG A 29 -9.36 2.65 2.39
CA ARG A 29 -9.97 2.81 1.06
C ARG A 29 -10.82 4.06 0.95
N ILE A 30 -11.37 4.54 2.07
CA ILE A 30 -12.22 5.72 2.10
C ILE A 30 -11.36 6.97 1.86
N ASP A 31 -10.18 7.05 2.49
CA ASP A 31 -9.24 8.16 2.27
C ASP A 31 -7.77 7.70 2.19
N PRO A 32 -7.35 7.02 1.12
CA PRO A 32 -6.03 6.40 1.00
C PRO A 32 -4.83 7.34 1.23
N ARG A 33 -5.02 8.65 1.07
CA ARG A 33 -3.96 9.65 1.26
C ARG A 33 -3.47 9.73 2.71
N LEU A 34 -4.33 9.50 3.69
CA LEU A 34 -3.94 9.54 5.10
C LEU A 34 -3.10 8.30 5.50
N TRP A 35 -3.06 7.27 4.65
CA TRP A 35 -2.26 6.07 4.84
C TRP A 35 -0.92 6.14 4.10
N ASP A 36 -0.64 7.21 3.36
CA ASP A 36 0.63 7.47 2.68
C ASP A 36 1.57 8.28 3.59
N THR A 37 2.61 7.62 4.11
CA THR A 37 3.60 8.25 5.00
C THR A 37 4.59 9.17 4.28
N ASP A 38 4.60 9.16 2.96
CA ASP A 38 5.48 10.03 2.17
C ASP A 38 4.89 11.43 2.05
N ARG A 39 3.56 11.54 2.17
CA ARG A 39 2.82 12.80 2.04
C ARG A 39 2.24 13.30 3.35
N ALA A 40 1.72 12.42 4.19
CA ALA A 40 1.00 12.86 5.36
C ALA A 40 1.95 13.28 6.50
N PRO A 41 1.64 14.38 7.21
CA PRO A 41 2.38 14.76 8.41
C PRO A 41 2.20 13.70 9.51
N ILE A 42 3.19 13.59 10.42
CA ILE A 42 3.22 12.54 11.45
C ILE A 42 1.94 12.45 12.31
N HIS A 43 1.22 13.56 12.53
CA HIS A 43 -0.02 13.54 13.30
C HIS A 43 -1.19 12.86 12.56
N GLU A 44 -1.27 13.02 11.24
CA GLU A 44 -2.25 12.31 10.39
C GLU A 44 -1.90 10.82 10.34
N ILE A 45 -0.62 10.47 10.24
CA ILE A 45 -0.16 9.08 10.32
C ILE A 45 -0.53 8.42 11.65
N ARG A 46 -0.44 9.14 12.77
CA ARG A 46 -0.92 8.63 14.08
C ARG A 46 -2.41 8.31 14.06
N ILE A 47 -3.23 9.17 13.44
CA ILE A 47 -4.67 8.96 13.29
C ILE A 47 -4.91 7.73 12.42
N ALA A 48 -4.29 7.64 11.25
CA ALA A 48 -4.44 6.50 10.34
C ALA A 48 -4.02 5.16 10.98
N VAL A 49 -2.91 5.15 11.74
CA VAL A 49 -2.49 3.97 12.52
C VAL A 49 -3.54 3.58 13.55
N ARG A 50 -4.12 4.55 14.26
CA ARG A 50 -5.18 4.30 15.25
C ARG A 50 -6.44 3.75 14.59
N GLU A 51 -6.91 4.39 13.53
CA GLU A 51 -8.10 3.94 12.78
C GLU A 51 -7.90 2.55 12.19
N CYS A 52 -6.71 2.27 11.64
CA CYS A 52 -6.37 0.94 11.16
C CYS A 52 -6.48 -0.11 12.28
N ARG A 53 -6.10 0.22 13.51
CA ARG A 53 -6.18 -0.69 14.66
C ARG A 53 -7.58 -0.86 15.24
N THR A 54 -8.40 0.20 15.21
CA THR A 54 -9.68 0.23 15.96
C THR A 54 -10.92 0.18 15.10
N LEU A 55 -10.85 0.60 13.83
CA LEU A 55 -12.00 0.70 12.94
C LEU A 55 -11.92 -0.27 11.75
N CYS A 56 -10.74 -0.81 11.42
CA CYS A 56 -10.60 -1.66 10.26
C CYS A 56 -11.21 -3.06 10.51
N PRO A 57 -12.25 -3.47 9.75
CA PRO A 57 -12.91 -4.76 9.95
C PRO A 57 -12.05 -5.96 9.53
N ILE A 58 -10.95 -5.72 8.80
CA ILE A 58 -10.08 -6.76 8.23
C ILE A 58 -8.65 -6.70 8.79
N ILE A 59 -8.47 -6.06 9.94
CA ILE A 59 -7.16 -5.81 10.54
C ILE A 59 -6.35 -7.09 10.77
N ASP A 60 -6.98 -8.19 11.17
CA ASP A 60 -6.28 -9.44 11.44
C ASP A 60 -5.78 -10.11 10.15
N ALA A 61 -6.55 -10.04 9.06
CA ALA A 61 -6.09 -10.48 7.75
C ALA A 61 -4.90 -9.62 7.26
N CYS A 62 -4.98 -8.29 7.42
CA CYS A 62 -3.87 -7.40 7.07
C CYS A 62 -2.62 -7.69 7.92
N ARG A 63 -2.76 -8.03 9.20
CA ARG A 63 -1.66 -8.42 10.09
C ARG A 63 -1.00 -9.71 9.65
N ALA A 64 -1.78 -10.75 9.39
CA ALA A 64 -1.25 -12.02 8.88
C ALA A 64 -0.45 -11.79 7.59
N ARG A 65 -1.00 -11.01 6.65
CA ARG A 65 -0.32 -10.68 5.40
C ARG A 65 0.96 -9.88 5.61
N ARG A 66 0.95 -8.90 6.52
CA ARG A 66 2.16 -8.14 6.89
C ARG A 66 3.26 -9.06 7.42
N ASP A 67 2.88 -10.02 8.24
CA ASP A 67 3.82 -10.95 8.87
C ASP A 67 4.44 -11.88 7.82
N GLU A 68 3.67 -12.34 6.83
CA GLU A 68 4.19 -13.06 5.65
C GLU A 68 5.18 -12.19 4.85
N ILE A 69 4.78 -10.97 4.47
CA ILE A 69 5.65 -10.04 3.72
C ILE A 69 6.94 -9.78 4.48
N THR A 70 6.86 -9.59 5.80
CA THR A 70 8.03 -9.35 6.63
C THR A 70 8.93 -10.59 6.71
N ALA A 71 8.35 -11.80 6.77
CA ALA A 71 9.12 -13.03 6.82
C ALA A 71 9.91 -13.30 5.54
N THR A 72 9.37 -12.91 4.37
CA THR A 72 10.01 -13.18 3.07
C THR A 72 10.78 -12.00 2.49
N GLY A 73 10.37 -10.77 2.79
CA GLY A 73 10.85 -9.54 2.14
C GLY A 73 11.76 -8.67 3.00
N ARG A 74 11.92 -8.97 4.30
CA ARG A 74 12.80 -8.18 5.18
C ARG A 74 14.26 -8.32 4.77
N ARG A 75 14.90 -7.19 4.49
CA ARG A 75 16.34 -7.08 4.18
C ARG A 75 17.20 -7.09 5.45
N SER A 76 18.51 -7.29 5.27
CA SER A 76 19.49 -7.32 6.36
C SER A 76 19.60 -6.01 7.14
N ASP A 77 19.24 -4.88 6.53
CA ASP A 77 19.15 -3.56 7.17
C ASP A 77 17.83 -3.33 7.93
N GLY A 78 16.97 -4.35 7.99
CA GLY A 78 15.68 -4.32 8.68
C GLY A 78 14.54 -3.68 7.87
N THR A 79 14.79 -3.22 6.64
CA THR A 79 13.77 -2.66 5.76
C THR A 79 12.86 -3.72 5.16
N VAL A 80 11.60 -3.35 4.88
CA VAL A 80 10.61 -4.16 4.15
C VAL A 80 10.09 -3.32 2.98
N PRO A 81 10.75 -3.36 1.81
CA PRO A 81 10.46 -2.46 0.67
C PRO A 81 9.00 -2.47 0.21
N GLU A 82 8.34 -3.62 0.28
CA GLU A 82 6.94 -3.79 -0.10
C GLU A 82 5.97 -3.00 0.79
N LEU A 83 6.40 -2.61 2.00
CA LEU A 83 5.63 -1.79 2.93
C LEU A 83 6.14 -0.35 2.97
N ALA A 84 7.06 0.04 2.09
CA ALA A 84 7.61 1.38 2.07
C ALA A 84 6.53 2.44 1.80
N GLY A 85 6.60 3.54 2.54
CA GLY A 85 5.78 4.72 2.30
C GLY A 85 4.32 4.62 2.75
N MET A 86 3.96 3.65 3.60
CA MET A 86 2.55 3.46 3.97
C MET A 86 2.30 3.06 5.42
N VAL A 87 1.04 3.25 5.84
CA VAL A 87 0.45 2.62 7.01
C VAL A 87 -0.18 1.30 6.60
N TRP A 88 0.33 0.20 7.16
CA TRP A 88 -0.18 -1.15 6.90
C TRP A 88 -0.40 -1.92 8.20
N ALA A 89 -1.56 -2.55 8.33
CA ALA A 89 -1.92 -3.42 9.46
C ALA A 89 -1.59 -2.81 10.84
N GLY A 90 -1.92 -1.53 11.00
CA GLY A 90 -1.71 -0.79 12.24
C GLY A 90 -0.25 -0.41 12.53
N ARG A 91 0.63 -0.37 11.53
CA ARG A 91 2.02 0.12 11.63
C ARG A 91 2.31 1.08 10.50
N ALA A 92 3.07 2.13 10.79
CA ALA A 92 3.62 3.02 9.77
C ALA A 92 5.02 2.57 9.37
N TYR A 93 5.38 2.80 8.12
CA TYR A 93 6.68 2.49 7.55
C TYR A 93 7.25 3.71 6.85
N SER A 94 8.55 3.92 6.92
CA SER A 94 9.22 5.01 6.21
C SER A 94 9.20 4.80 4.69
N THR A 95 9.67 5.80 3.94
CA THR A 95 9.95 5.69 2.49
C THR A 95 10.88 4.54 2.11
N ARG A 96 11.61 3.94 3.07
CA ARG A 96 12.48 2.79 2.81
C ARG A 96 11.88 1.47 3.31
N GLY A 97 10.68 1.49 3.89
CA GLY A 97 10.09 0.30 4.51
C GLY A 97 10.63 0.03 5.91
N THR A 98 11.22 1.01 6.59
CA THR A 98 11.62 0.88 8.00
C THR A 98 10.39 1.13 8.88
N PRO A 99 10.04 0.25 9.83
CA PRO A 99 8.96 0.53 10.77
C PRO A 99 9.20 1.84 11.53
N LEU A 100 8.19 2.70 11.59
CA LEU A 100 8.22 3.96 12.32
C LEU A 100 7.57 3.77 13.71
N ASP A 101 8.22 4.30 14.73
CA ASP A 101 7.56 4.54 16.01
C ASP A 101 6.79 5.86 15.91
N VAL A 102 5.48 5.78 15.68
CA VAL A 102 4.66 6.99 15.51
C VAL A 102 4.47 7.74 16.82
N ASP A 103 4.61 7.09 17.96
CA ASP A 103 4.39 7.70 19.28
C ASP A 103 5.64 8.47 19.76
N ASP A 104 6.82 8.14 19.22
CA ASP A 104 8.04 8.91 19.44
C ASP A 104 7.90 10.35 18.90
N PRO A 105 8.04 11.39 19.75
CA PRO A 105 7.99 12.79 19.32
C PRO A 105 9.14 13.20 18.39
N ALA A 106 10.22 12.42 18.29
CA ALA A 106 11.33 12.63 17.36
C ALA A 106 11.04 12.11 15.95
N THR A 107 10.07 11.21 15.78
CA THR A 107 9.74 10.62 14.48
C THR A 107 9.27 11.68 13.48
N ARG A 108 9.79 11.60 12.25
CA ARG A 108 9.42 12.47 11.13
C ARG A 108 9.05 11.62 9.93
N THR A 109 8.01 12.04 9.21
CA THR A 109 7.67 11.51 7.89
C THR A 109 8.47 12.26 6.82
N ALA A 110 8.60 11.68 5.63
CA ALA A 110 9.50 12.21 4.59
C ALA A 110 9.01 13.55 4.01
N ASN A 111 7.72 13.90 4.13
CA ASN A 111 7.10 15.09 3.54
C ASN A 111 7.52 15.33 2.07
N ARG A 112 7.82 14.25 1.34
CA ARG A 112 8.25 14.24 -0.06
C ARG A 112 7.73 12.95 -0.69
N PRO A 113 6.85 13.04 -1.71
CA PRO A 113 6.39 11.86 -2.43
C PRO A 113 7.51 11.34 -3.33
N ASP A 114 8.36 10.47 -2.77
CA ASP A 114 9.50 9.86 -3.49
C ASP A 114 9.18 8.46 -4.04
N HIS A 115 8.01 7.87 -3.76
CA HIS A 115 7.63 6.54 -4.23
C HIS A 115 6.47 6.51 -5.23
N ASP A 116 6.68 5.76 -6.31
CA ASP A 116 5.64 5.35 -7.24
C ASP A 116 4.91 4.12 -6.68
N THR A 117 3.71 4.32 -6.16
CA THR A 117 2.85 3.26 -5.60
C THR A 117 1.90 2.67 -6.65
N ARG A 118 2.12 2.95 -7.94
CA ARG A 118 1.30 2.39 -9.01
C ARG A 118 1.63 0.92 -9.22
N HIS A 119 0.61 0.07 -9.06
CA HIS A 119 0.71 -1.35 -9.29
C HIS A 119 0.03 -1.72 -10.61
N VAL A 120 0.76 -2.43 -11.48
CA VAL A 120 0.20 -2.98 -12.72
C VAL A 120 -0.35 -4.37 -12.42
N THR A 121 -1.64 -4.59 -12.63
CA THR A 121 -2.27 -5.90 -12.52
C THR A 121 -2.03 -6.76 -13.76
N ASP A 122 -2.27 -8.06 -13.65
CA ASP A 122 -2.04 -9.03 -14.74
C ASP A 122 -2.84 -8.72 -16.03
N ASP A 123 -3.97 -8.02 -15.91
CA ASP A 123 -4.79 -7.55 -17.04
C ASP A 123 -4.35 -6.18 -17.60
N GLY A 124 -3.23 -5.63 -17.10
CA GLY A 124 -2.64 -4.37 -17.55
C GLY A 124 -3.27 -3.11 -16.99
N ARG A 125 -4.23 -3.21 -16.05
CA ARG A 125 -4.76 -2.04 -15.34
C ARG A 125 -3.74 -1.53 -14.32
N VAL A 126 -3.80 -0.24 -13.99
CA VAL A 126 -2.89 0.37 -13.02
C VAL A 126 -3.68 0.91 -11.84
N TYR A 127 -3.37 0.40 -10.65
CA TYR A 127 -3.93 0.87 -9.38
C TYR A 127 -2.93 1.83 -8.73
N ASP A 128 -3.34 3.07 -8.50
CA ASP A 128 -2.53 4.04 -7.76
C ASP A 128 -2.81 3.92 -6.26
N GLY A 129 -1.86 3.34 -5.52
CA GLY A 129 -1.95 3.20 -4.08
C GLY A 129 -2.09 4.52 -3.31
N HIS A 130 -1.65 5.65 -3.87
CA HIS A 130 -1.73 6.96 -3.22
C HIS A 130 -3.14 7.53 -3.23
N THR A 131 -3.88 7.28 -4.32
CA THR A 131 -5.24 7.80 -4.50
C THR A 131 -6.31 6.74 -4.29
N GLY A 132 -5.91 5.47 -4.20
CA GLY A 132 -6.81 4.32 -4.15
C GLY A 132 -7.67 4.17 -5.40
N THR A 133 -7.26 4.76 -6.53
CA THR A 133 -8.02 4.79 -7.77
C THR A 133 -7.31 4.05 -8.90
N TRP A 134 -8.09 3.55 -9.85
CA TRP A 134 -7.55 3.06 -11.11
C TRP A 134 -7.13 4.24 -11.99
N VAL A 135 -5.89 4.23 -12.46
CA VAL A 135 -5.33 5.27 -13.31
C VAL A 135 -4.95 4.71 -14.68
N PRO A 136 -4.90 5.55 -15.74
CA PRO A 136 -4.35 5.13 -17.02
C PRO A 136 -2.92 4.62 -16.87
N ALA A 137 -2.59 3.53 -17.56
CA ALA A 137 -1.25 2.98 -17.51
C ALA A 137 -0.25 3.97 -18.14
N PRO A 138 0.76 4.46 -17.39
CA PRO A 138 1.73 5.38 -17.94
C PRO A 138 2.69 4.64 -18.90
N ASP A 139 3.12 5.31 -19.97
CA ASP A 139 3.93 4.73 -21.07
C ASP A 139 5.20 3.99 -20.64
N HIS A 140 5.76 4.32 -19.47
CA HIS A 140 6.97 3.67 -18.94
C HIS A 140 6.70 2.36 -18.20
N LEU A 141 5.45 2.08 -17.81
CA LEU A 141 5.03 0.81 -17.20
C LEU A 141 4.49 -0.18 -18.25
N THR A 142 4.12 0.30 -19.45
CA THR A 142 3.60 -0.53 -20.56
C THR A 142 4.64 -0.83 -21.64
N ARG A 143 5.79 -0.13 -21.67
CA ARG A 143 6.88 -0.45 -22.61
C ARG A 143 7.78 -1.55 -22.05
N PRO A 144 8.01 -2.66 -22.78
CA PRO A 144 9.05 -3.60 -22.41
C PRO A 144 10.39 -2.87 -22.35
N ALA A 145 11.18 -3.17 -21.31
CA ALA A 145 12.50 -2.60 -21.10
C ALA A 145 13.30 -2.69 -22.41
N ARG A 146 13.57 -1.55 -23.05
CA ARG A 146 14.44 -1.53 -24.23
C ARG A 146 15.82 -1.97 -23.74
N ASN A 147 16.24 -3.16 -24.14
CA ASN A 147 17.60 -3.67 -23.97
C ASN A 147 18.59 -2.54 -24.26
N ARG A 148 19.25 -2.03 -23.22
CA ARG A 148 20.44 -1.19 -23.38
C ARG A 148 21.51 -2.11 -23.96
N ARG A 149 21.68 -2.08 -25.28
CA ARG A 149 22.87 -2.63 -25.92
C ARG A 149 24.07 -1.86 -25.38
N THR A 150 24.84 -2.54 -24.55
CA THR A 150 26.22 -2.16 -24.22
C THR A 150 27.01 -2.00 -25.52
N ARG A 151 27.67 -0.85 -25.66
CA ARG A 151 28.78 -0.65 -26.59
C ARG A 151 30.07 -0.73 -25.81
#